data_AF-A0AAT9GAJ4-F1
#
_entry.id   AF-A0AAT9GAJ4-F1
#
_cell.length_a   1.000
_cell.length_b   1.000
_cell.length_c   1.000
_cell.angle_alpha   90.00
_cell.angle_beta   90.00
_cell.angle_gamma   90.00
#
_symmetry.space_group_name_H-M   'P 1'
#
loop_
_entity.id
_entity.type
_entity.pdbx_description
1 polymer ?
#
loop_
_entity_poly.entity_id
_entity_poly.type
_entity_poly.pdbx_seq_one_letter_code
_entity_poly.pdbx_strand_id
1 'polypeptide(L)'
;MAKHTFYKLIPTVVGLLLPTYFTYDGYIKSTEPSHFELAAVKLGFTGYKKAGQDIRATEHQEALLKQLQIAGYFHPEKLWQDINRLGVKNTVITFKQIYPAIKKSKADQSDPSKFNAKILRKNLGKGTGLDEQDIMDFLFYTSQNAFGRKLGQERNELSSQDWMKKYEKEYLAGAKVLRLIDRETPEHQDYDSAWIAGASRIGVMARIIDYHNILSKCNIKVSGETEILTGERRLWANIDGITPIVRDKLLEAYKTKTDLDTLDISLPIGEDIARVTEGKEYIKGLAARYNIRLNESSPFIQYETKEECPLGYFPNRVYPNYAEGESRKLTETLMCQDLLTTYLLNDNKTITIVDTLAEQYQRPNTNSTARDAARKLVGRIIDGQYGDKKEFIILFETNNPYIERQTIATQREVNKVLKDYKLSNEGYSIKVEGVGFKCKQDVATIHSEFAALVAEKWKDAVEYQREEGISPKRSIEDLQFQTRDNAGFIPPLPDISEVSLSGNWLQDLFDEYLP
;
A
#
# COMPACT_ATOMS: atom_id res chain seq x y z
N MET A 1 55.49 36.54 16.87
CA MET A 1 56.14 35.35 17.48
C MET A 1 55.09 34.74 18.40
N ALA A 2 54.53 33.56 18.09
CA ALA A 2 55.09 32.21 18.30
C ALA A 2 54.92 31.75 19.78
N LYS A 3 54.46 30.53 20.12
CA LYS A 3 54.09 29.34 19.30
C LYS A 3 53.32 28.30 20.15
N HIS A 4 52.34 27.59 19.58
CA HIS A 4 51.95 26.17 19.88
C HIS A 4 51.49 25.77 21.32
N THR A 5 50.88 24.60 21.62
CA THR A 5 50.02 23.60 20.92
C THR A 5 49.41 22.62 21.98
N PHE A 6 48.38 21.84 21.62
CA PHE A 6 47.80 20.61 22.22
C PHE A 6 48.78 19.69 23.05
N TYR A 7 48.37 18.76 23.95
CA TYR A 7 47.32 17.71 23.82
C TYR A 7 46.87 17.05 25.16
N LYS A 8 45.68 16.41 25.13
CA LYS A 8 45.13 15.28 25.95
C LYS A 8 45.96 14.66 27.09
N LEU A 9 45.28 14.30 28.21
CA LEU A 9 45.00 12.89 28.58
C LEU A 9 43.97 12.75 29.73
N ILE A 10 43.33 11.57 29.81
CA ILE A 10 42.46 11.08 30.90
C ILE A 10 43.07 9.75 31.39
N PRO A 11 42.96 9.43 32.69
CA PRO A 11 42.60 8.05 33.04
C PRO A 11 41.44 7.97 34.05
N THR A 12 40.64 6.91 33.89
CA THR A 12 39.45 6.57 34.70
C THR A 12 39.83 5.82 35.98
N VAL A 13 38.99 5.91 37.03
CA VAL A 13 38.87 4.88 38.07
C VAL A 13 37.41 4.44 38.14
N VAL A 14 37.18 3.14 38.32
CA VAL A 14 35.86 2.47 38.28
C VAL A 14 35.51 1.96 39.69
N GLY A 15 34.26 2.12 40.14
CA GLY A 15 33.86 1.68 41.48
C GLY A 15 32.34 1.70 41.77
N LEU A 16 31.68 0.59 41.46
CA LEU A 16 30.37 0.11 41.96
C LEU A 16 29.27 1.08 42.48
N LEU A 17 28.21 1.18 41.69
CA LEU A 17 26.80 0.89 42.06
C LEU A 17 26.25 1.34 43.44
N LEU A 18 25.50 2.44 43.44
CA LEU A 18 24.15 2.52 44.00
C LEU A 18 23.33 3.57 43.21
N PRO A 19 22.07 3.30 42.81
CA PRO A 19 21.26 4.28 42.07
C PRO A 19 20.58 5.27 43.04
N THR A 20 21.26 6.37 43.36
CA THR A 20 20.60 7.51 44.02
C THR A 20 19.63 8.18 43.05
N TYR A 21 18.33 7.99 43.30
CA TYR A 21 17.27 8.71 42.62
C TYR A 21 17.38 10.21 42.93
N PHE A 22 17.92 11.00 42.00
CA PHE A 22 17.73 12.44 41.99
C PHE A 22 16.30 12.75 41.52
N THR A 23 15.35 12.67 42.45
CA THR A 23 14.01 13.24 42.29
C THR A 23 14.14 14.76 42.25
N TYR A 24 14.01 15.34 41.06
CA TYR A 24 13.88 16.78 40.88
C TYR A 24 12.38 17.11 40.84
N ASP A 25 11.88 17.84 41.85
CA ASP A 25 10.44 18.05 42.13
C ASP A 25 9.66 18.89 41.08
N GLY A 26 10.17 18.97 39.85
CA GLY A 26 9.48 19.54 38.69
C GLY A 26 9.45 18.62 37.46
N TYR A 27 9.93 17.36 37.55
CA TYR A 27 9.99 16.45 36.40
C TYR A 27 9.37 15.08 36.70
N ILE A 28 8.08 14.94 36.38
CA ILE A 28 7.48 13.62 36.16
C ILE A 28 7.84 13.18 34.74
N LYS A 29 8.71 12.17 34.63
CA LYS A 29 8.95 11.48 33.35
C LYS A 29 7.69 10.72 32.94
N SER A 30 6.77 11.38 32.22
CA SER A 30 5.63 10.72 31.57
C SER A 30 6.15 9.76 30.50
N THR A 31 6.35 8.51 30.91
CA THR A 31 6.66 7.35 30.05
C THR A 31 5.47 6.89 29.22
N GLU A 32 4.32 7.54 29.40
CA GLU A 32 3.09 7.27 28.66
C GLU A 32 3.30 7.57 27.16
N PRO A 33 2.89 6.66 26.26
CA PRO A 33 2.99 6.88 24.83
C PRO A 33 2.15 8.08 24.40
N SER A 34 2.56 8.74 23.31
CA SER A 34 1.71 9.75 22.69
C SER A 34 0.46 9.11 22.06
N HIS A 35 -0.58 9.91 21.80
CA HIS A 35 -1.75 9.41 21.05
C HIS A 35 -1.38 8.99 19.61
N PHE A 36 -0.29 9.50 19.05
CA PHE A 36 0.30 8.96 17.83
C PHE A 36 0.97 7.58 18.02
N GLU A 37 1.74 7.35 19.08
CA GLU A 37 2.36 6.04 19.34
C GLU A 37 1.29 4.96 19.53
N LEU A 38 0.18 5.28 20.20
CA LEU A 38 -1.01 4.42 20.34
C LEU A 38 -1.70 4.18 18.99
N ALA A 39 -2.08 5.25 18.28
CA ALA A 39 -2.76 5.16 16.98
C ALA A 39 -1.95 4.37 15.94
N ALA A 40 -0.63 4.57 15.91
CA ALA A 40 0.26 3.85 15.01
C ALA A 40 0.41 2.36 15.39
N VAL A 41 0.33 2.00 16.68
CA VAL A 41 0.22 0.59 17.11
C VAL A 41 -1.09 -0.04 16.64
N LYS A 42 -2.25 0.63 16.81
CA LYS A 42 -3.54 0.12 16.29
C LYS A 42 -3.58 -0.02 14.77
N LEU A 43 -2.90 0.87 14.03
CA LEU A 43 -2.71 0.74 12.58
C LEU A 43 -1.64 -0.30 12.18
N GLY A 44 -1.06 -1.06 13.12
CA GLY A 44 -0.09 -2.11 12.82
C GLY A 44 1.29 -1.59 12.35
N PHE A 45 1.71 -0.41 12.81
CA PHE A 45 3.09 0.08 12.66
C PHE A 45 3.92 -0.32 13.89
N THR A 46 3.95 -1.63 14.17
CA THR A 46 4.53 -2.25 15.39
C THR A 46 5.96 -2.76 15.21
N GLY A 47 6.59 -2.47 14.07
CA GLY A 47 7.82 -3.15 13.64
C GLY A 47 7.56 -4.54 13.05
N TYR A 48 8.61 -5.22 12.59
CA TYR A 48 8.57 -6.58 12.03
C TYR A 48 9.96 -7.23 12.04
N LYS A 49 10.00 -8.56 11.90
CA LYS A 49 11.24 -9.33 11.71
C LYS A 49 11.13 -10.20 10.46
N LYS A 50 12.14 -10.13 9.59
CA LYS A 50 12.31 -11.00 8.41
C LYS A 50 13.79 -11.35 8.22
N ALA A 51 14.10 -12.22 7.26
CA ALA A 51 15.46 -12.65 6.97
C ALA A 51 16.40 -11.45 6.71
N GLY A 52 17.30 -11.16 7.65
CA GLY A 52 18.22 -10.02 7.58
C GLY A 52 17.64 -8.65 7.94
N GLN A 53 16.41 -8.55 8.45
CA GLN A 53 15.80 -7.29 8.91
C GLN A 53 15.09 -7.47 10.26
N ASP A 54 15.43 -6.62 11.24
CA ASP A 54 14.74 -6.48 12.52
C ASP A 54 14.40 -4.99 12.70
N ILE A 55 13.15 -4.63 12.39
CA ILE A 55 12.66 -3.25 12.42
C ILE A 55 11.82 -3.08 13.68
N ARG A 56 12.22 -2.18 14.59
CA ARG A 56 11.47 -1.92 15.83
C ARG A 56 10.26 -1.04 15.55
N ALA A 57 9.26 -1.09 16.44
CA ALA A 57 8.08 -0.21 16.38
C ALA A 57 8.45 1.26 16.21
N THR A 58 9.45 1.75 16.95
CA THR A 58 9.92 3.14 16.86
C THR A 58 10.41 3.51 15.46
N GLU A 59 11.11 2.61 14.78
CA GLU A 59 11.64 2.84 13.42
C GLU A 59 10.53 2.78 12.37
N HIS A 60 9.58 1.86 12.53
CA HIS A 60 8.40 1.74 11.67
C HIS A 60 7.51 3.01 11.77
N GLN A 61 7.30 3.52 12.98
CA GLN A 61 6.53 4.73 13.26
C GLN A 61 7.24 6.02 12.81
N GLU A 62 8.56 6.11 12.99
CA GLU A 62 9.35 7.24 12.52
C GLU A 62 9.49 7.26 10.99
N ALA A 63 9.41 6.11 10.31
CA ALA A 63 9.31 6.03 8.86
C ALA A 63 7.95 6.55 8.35
N LEU A 64 6.83 6.15 8.99
CA LEU A 64 5.50 6.71 8.71
C LEU A 64 5.49 8.25 8.77
N LEU A 65 6.04 8.83 9.84
CA LEU A 65 6.12 10.29 9.98
C LEU A 65 7.02 10.94 8.91
N LYS A 66 8.12 10.30 8.50
CA LYS A 66 9.01 10.81 7.43
C LYS A 66 8.30 10.88 6.09
N GLN A 67 7.46 9.92 5.71
CA GLN A 67 6.71 10.00 4.45
C GLN A 67 5.70 11.14 4.45
N LEU A 68 5.05 11.41 5.59
CA LEU A 68 4.11 12.52 5.73
C LEU A 68 4.82 13.88 5.72
N GLN A 69 6.02 13.96 6.31
CA GLN A 69 6.85 15.18 6.31
C GLN A 69 7.44 15.48 4.93
N ILE A 70 8.02 14.49 4.24
CA ILE A 70 8.63 14.67 2.90
C ILE A 70 7.57 15.09 1.86
N ALA A 71 6.34 14.57 1.99
CA ALA A 71 5.20 14.98 1.16
C ALA A 71 4.57 16.34 1.56
N GLY A 72 5.10 17.01 2.60
CA GLY A 72 4.71 18.36 3.00
C GLY A 72 3.42 18.47 3.83
N TYR A 73 2.83 17.37 4.31
CA TYR A 73 1.56 17.40 5.05
C TYR A 73 1.64 18.09 6.42
N PHE A 74 2.86 18.33 6.92
CA PHE A 74 3.11 19.04 8.17
C PHE A 74 3.45 20.53 8.00
N HIS A 75 3.44 21.06 6.77
CA HIS A 75 3.49 22.52 6.56
C HIS A 75 2.26 23.21 7.19
N PRO A 76 2.39 24.41 7.78
CA PRO A 76 1.34 25.01 8.62
C PRO A 76 0.00 25.15 7.90
N GLU A 77 0.02 25.59 6.64
CA GLU A 77 -1.16 25.79 5.79
C GLU A 77 -1.84 24.45 5.49
N LYS A 78 -1.06 23.39 5.22
CA LYS A 78 -1.59 22.08 4.87
C LYS A 78 -2.16 21.36 6.10
N LEU A 79 -1.42 21.39 7.20
CA LEU A 79 -1.86 20.92 8.51
C LEU A 79 -3.17 21.61 8.93
N TRP A 80 -3.28 22.94 8.72
CA TRP A 80 -4.49 23.69 9.01
C TRP A 80 -5.68 23.27 8.14
N GLN A 81 -5.50 23.16 6.82
CA GLN A 81 -6.54 22.65 5.91
C GLN A 81 -7.05 21.27 6.32
N ASP A 82 -6.13 20.37 6.68
CA ASP A 82 -6.44 18.99 7.01
C ASP A 82 -7.15 18.86 8.36
N ILE A 83 -6.75 19.62 9.39
CA ILE A 83 -7.43 19.66 10.69
C ILE A 83 -8.84 20.28 10.55
N ASN A 84 -9.04 21.29 9.69
CA ASN A 84 -10.38 21.83 9.41
C ASN A 84 -11.29 20.78 8.76
N ARG A 85 -10.82 20.12 7.70
CA ARG A 85 -11.62 19.12 6.96
C ARG A 85 -11.84 17.82 7.74
N LEU A 86 -10.98 17.50 8.71
CA LEU A 86 -11.19 16.41 9.66
C LEU A 86 -12.34 16.67 10.67
N GLY A 87 -12.92 17.88 10.68
CA GLY A 87 -14.10 18.19 11.49
C GLY A 87 -13.89 18.10 13.01
N VAL A 88 -12.66 18.26 13.48
CA VAL A 88 -12.35 18.22 14.92
C VAL A 88 -13.01 19.39 15.66
N LYS A 89 -13.47 19.14 16.90
CA LYS A 89 -14.04 20.18 17.76
C LYS A 89 -12.97 21.22 18.10
N ASN A 90 -13.34 22.51 18.06
CA ASN A 90 -12.48 23.64 18.40
C ASN A 90 -11.17 23.71 17.59
N THR A 91 -11.28 23.54 16.27
CA THR A 91 -10.20 23.45 15.27
C THR A 91 -9.00 24.39 15.50
N VAL A 92 -9.25 25.67 15.82
CA VAL A 92 -8.19 26.67 16.12
C VAL A 92 -7.34 26.25 17.33
N ILE A 93 -8.00 25.76 18.40
CA ILE A 93 -7.34 25.27 19.61
C ILE A 93 -6.56 23.98 19.28
N THR A 94 -7.17 23.06 18.53
CA THR A 94 -6.50 21.81 18.11
C THR A 94 -5.22 22.10 17.31
N PHE A 95 -5.28 23.03 16.35
CA PHE A 95 -4.12 23.44 15.57
C PHE A 95 -3.05 24.11 16.45
N LYS A 96 -3.42 25.08 17.31
CA LYS A 96 -2.48 25.71 18.27
C LYS A 96 -1.90 24.71 19.29
N GLN A 97 -2.54 23.56 19.52
CA GLN A 97 -2.05 22.46 20.37
C GLN A 97 -1.13 21.46 19.64
N ILE A 98 -1.38 21.14 18.36
CA ILE A 98 -0.54 20.22 17.57
C ILE A 98 0.72 20.92 17.03
N TYR A 99 0.58 22.15 16.54
CA TYR A 99 1.65 22.84 15.84
C TYR A 99 2.96 23.03 16.66
N PRO A 100 2.95 23.21 18.00
CA PRO A 100 4.18 23.15 18.80
C PRO A 100 5.03 21.89 18.59
N ALA A 101 4.43 20.70 18.53
CA ALA A 101 5.17 19.44 18.34
C ALA A 101 5.77 19.34 16.93
N ILE A 102 5.01 19.80 15.93
CA ILE A 102 5.42 19.90 14.52
C ILE A 102 6.61 20.87 14.37
N LYS A 103 6.52 22.06 14.94
CA LYS A 103 7.56 23.11 14.90
C LYS A 103 8.81 22.72 15.71
N LYS A 104 8.64 22.13 16.90
CA LYS A 104 9.73 21.60 17.76
C LYS A 104 10.53 20.51 17.04
N SER A 105 9.84 19.58 16.35
CA SER A 105 10.49 18.54 15.53
C SER A 105 11.02 19.03 14.18
N LYS A 106 10.74 20.28 13.79
CA LYS A 106 11.06 20.88 12.47
C LYS A 106 10.35 20.17 11.30
N ALA A 107 9.21 19.54 11.57
CA ALA A 107 8.40 18.85 10.58
C ALA A 107 7.68 19.80 9.60
N ASP A 108 7.54 21.08 9.98
CA ASP A 108 7.02 22.16 9.14
C ASP A 108 8.04 22.70 8.10
N GLN A 109 9.24 22.14 8.05
CA GLN A 109 10.29 22.54 7.11
C GLN A 109 10.35 21.58 5.92
N SER A 110 10.55 22.11 4.71
CA SER A 110 10.61 21.29 3.48
C SER A 110 11.91 20.49 3.34
N ASP A 111 12.83 20.58 4.32
CA ASP A 111 14.14 19.94 4.30
C ASP A 111 14.15 18.75 5.29
N PRO A 112 14.02 17.50 4.81
CA PRO A 112 13.91 16.32 5.67
C PRO A 112 15.18 16.04 6.49
N SER A 113 16.34 16.62 6.12
CA SER A 113 17.57 16.47 6.90
C SER A 113 17.50 17.13 8.28
N LYS A 114 16.54 18.06 8.47
CA LYS A 114 16.32 18.78 9.73
C LYS A 114 15.24 18.15 10.62
N PHE A 115 14.42 17.24 10.09
CA PHE A 115 13.24 16.70 10.78
C PHE A 115 13.61 15.64 11.82
N ASN A 116 13.38 15.94 13.11
CA ASN A 116 13.52 14.95 14.19
C ASN A 116 12.17 14.20 14.39
N ALA A 117 12.02 13.09 13.66
CA ALA A 117 10.83 12.24 13.71
C ALA A 117 10.57 11.63 15.10
N LYS A 118 11.60 11.41 15.91
CA LYS A 118 11.48 10.88 17.27
C LYS A 118 10.80 11.87 18.22
N ILE A 119 11.18 13.15 18.15
CA ILE A 119 10.50 14.22 18.89
C ILE A 119 9.02 14.29 18.49
N LEU A 120 8.70 14.20 17.19
CA LEU A 120 7.31 14.21 16.77
C LEU A 120 6.56 12.96 17.25
N ARG A 121 7.15 11.76 17.14
CA ARG A 121 6.59 10.51 17.68
C ARG A 121 6.21 10.66 19.16
N LYS A 122 7.07 11.22 20.00
CA LYS A 122 6.82 11.39 21.44
C LYS A 122 5.82 12.49 21.82
N ASN A 123 5.56 13.45 20.93
CA ASN A 123 4.75 14.64 21.27
C ASN A 123 3.44 14.78 20.45
N LEU A 124 3.28 14.12 19.31
CA LEU A 124 2.09 14.27 18.46
C LEU A 124 0.81 13.77 19.16
N GLY A 125 -0.14 14.68 19.35
CA GLY A 125 -1.39 14.46 20.09
C GLY A 125 -1.25 14.57 21.62
N LYS A 126 -0.04 14.54 22.18
CA LYS A 126 0.17 14.56 23.65
C LYS A 126 -0.23 15.93 24.24
N GLY A 127 -1.11 15.93 25.24
CA GLY A 127 -1.66 17.15 25.85
C GLY A 127 -2.63 17.94 24.97
N THR A 128 -3.08 17.36 23.85
CA THR A 128 -4.08 17.98 22.96
C THR A 128 -5.50 17.49 23.29
N GLY A 129 -6.52 18.15 22.75
CA GLY A 129 -7.91 17.67 22.81
C GLY A 129 -8.26 16.51 21.88
N LEU A 130 -7.27 15.88 21.22
CA LEU A 130 -7.45 14.71 20.36
C LEU A 130 -7.07 13.43 21.11
N ASP A 131 -7.84 12.36 20.91
CA ASP A 131 -7.45 11.01 21.35
C ASP A 131 -6.88 10.17 20.20
N GLU A 132 -6.59 8.90 20.52
CA GLU A 132 -6.07 7.89 19.61
C GLU A 132 -6.88 7.76 18.30
N GLN A 133 -8.22 7.81 18.34
CA GLN A 133 -9.04 7.68 17.14
C GLN A 133 -8.96 8.93 16.27
N ASP A 134 -8.91 10.11 16.86
CA ASP A 134 -8.69 11.34 16.09
C ASP A 134 -7.31 11.35 15.41
N ILE A 135 -6.28 10.75 16.03
CA ILE A 135 -4.96 10.60 15.39
C ILE A 135 -4.95 9.50 14.33
N MET A 136 -5.66 8.38 14.51
CA MET A 136 -5.85 7.37 13.46
C MET A 136 -6.54 7.97 12.22
N ASP A 137 -7.63 8.72 12.44
CA ASP A 137 -8.39 9.40 11.39
C ASP A 137 -7.54 10.49 10.71
N PHE A 138 -6.72 11.23 11.47
CA PHE A 138 -5.77 12.21 10.93
C PHE A 138 -4.69 11.57 10.03
N LEU A 139 -4.06 10.47 10.46
CA LEU A 139 -3.04 9.75 9.66
C LEU A 139 -3.62 9.22 8.36
N PHE A 140 -4.84 8.67 8.41
CA PHE A 140 -5.56 8.23 7.23
C PHE A 140 -5.92 9.42 6.33
N TYR A 141 -6.64 10.42 6.84
CA TYR A 141 -7.07 11.61 6.08
C TYR A 141 -5.88 12.34 5.40
N THR A 142 -4.76 12.50 6.12
CA THR A 142 -3.57 13.18 5.60
C THR A 142 -2.88 12.38 4.50
N SER A 143 -2.65 11.08 4.70
CA SER A 143 -2.07 10.22 3.66
C SER A 143 -2.95 10.18 2.38
N GLN A 144 -4.27 10.26 2.53
CA GLN A 144 -5.21 10.33 1.40
C GLN A 144 -5.11 11.64 0.59
N ASN A 145 -4.36 12.66 1.02
CA ASN A 145 -4.09 13.85 0.20
C ASN A 145 -3.15 13.62 -0.99
N ALA A 146 -2.61 12.40 -1.17
CA ALA A 146 -1.70 12.01 -2.24
C ALA A 146 -2.01 12.69 -3.60
N PHE A 147 -1.17 13.65 -3.95
CA PHE A 147 -1.08 14.33 -5.26
C PHE A 147 -2.28 15.12 -5.77
N GLY A 148 -3.30 15.36 -4.93
CA GLY A 148 -4.50 16.10 -5.37
C GLY A 148 -5.20 15.41 -6.55
N ARG A 149 -5.28 14.07 -6.49
CA ARG A 149 -5.83 13.21 -7.55
C ARG A 149 -7.17 13.71 -8.07
N LYS A 150 -7.40 13.59 -9.38
CA LYS A 150 -8.73 13.82 -9.95
C LYS A 150 -9.62 12.60 -9.69
N LEU A 151 -10.93 12.83 -9.52
CA LEU A 151 -11.90 11.74 -9.34
C LEU A 151 -11.87 10.82 -10.58
N GLY A 152 -11.51 9.55 -10.36
CA GLY A 152 -11.33 8.56 -11.43
C GLY A 152 -9.90 8.38 -11.95
N GLN A 153 -8.94 9.21 -11.54
CA GLN A 153 -7.53 9.08 -11.93
C GLN A 153 -6.87 7.85 -11.27
N GLU A 154 -6.25 6.99 -12.06
CA GLU A 154 -5.61 5.75 -11.60
C GLU A 154 -4.24 6.01 -10.96
N ARG A 155 -3.72 5.02 -10.23
CA ARG A 155 -2.49 5.18 -9.43
C ARG A 155 -1.22 5.28 -10.27
N ASN A 156 -1.27 4.88 -11.54
CA ASN A 156 -0.19 5.05 -12.51
C ASN A 156 -0.33 6.33 -13.37
N GLU A 157 -1.44 7.05 -13.27
CA GLU A 157 -1.72 8.28 -14.03
C GLU A 157 -1.25 9.52 -13.24
N LEU A 158 -0.44 9.33 -12.20
CA LEU A 158 -0.03 10.35 -11.24
C LEU A 158 1.22 11.09 -11.73
N SER A 159 1.12 12.41 -11.83
CA SER A 159 2.26 13.26 -12.18
C SER A 159 3.24 13.35 -11.01
N SER A 160 4.53 13.11 -11.25
CA SER A 160 5.56 13.26 -10.24
C SER A 160 5.72 14.73 -9.81
N GLN A 161 5.76 15.01 -8.51
CA GLN A 161 6.01 16.35 -7.97
C GLN A 161 7.51 16.62 -7.77
N ASP A 162 7.94 17.87 -7.78
CA ASP A 162 9.38 18.23 -7.69
C ASP A 162 10.07 17.70 -6.43
N TRP A 163 9.35 17.64 -5.30
CA TRP A 163 9.89 17.07 -4.06
C TRP A 163 10.28 15.59 -4.22
N MET A 164 9.58 14.83 -5.08
CA MET A 164 9.87 13.41 -5.30
C MET A 164 11.26 13.21 -5.89
N LYS A 165 11.64 14.04 -6.87
CA LYS A 165 12.96 13.99 -7.52
C LYS A 165 14.04 14.56 -6.61
N LYS A 166 13.69 15.56 -5.80
CA LYS A 166 14.61 16.24 -4.88
C LYS A 166 14.96 15.42 -3.63
N TYR A 167 14.01 14.61 -3.14
CA TYR A 167 14.11 13.83 -1.90
C TYR A 167 13.82 12.34 -2.12
N GLU A 168 14.08 11.83 -3.34
CA GLU A 168 13.83 10.45 -3.73
C GLU A 168 14.49 9.46 -2.77
N LYS A 169 15.76 9.70 -2.46
CA LYS A 169 16.58 8.82 -1.61
C LYS A 169 16.05 8.74 -0.18
N GLU A 170 15.69 9.89 0.39
CA GLU A 170 15.12 10.00 1.74
C GLU A 170 13.74 9.34 1.81
N TYR A 171 12.91 9.55 0.78
CA TYR A 171 11.59 8.95 0.67
C TYR A 171 11.65 7.42 0.48
N LEU A 172 12.55 6.92 -0.38
CA LEU A 172 12.74 5.49 -0.60
C LEU A 172 13.31 4.78 0.64
N ALA A 173 14.13 5.46 1.44
CA ALA A 173 14.59 4.93 2.72
C ALA A 173 13.43 4.73 3.72
N GLY A 174 12.49 5.69 3.80
CA GLY A 174 11.24 5.53 4.55
C GLY A 174 10.35 4.43 3.99
N ALA A 175 10.18 4.38 2.66
CA ALA A 175 9.34 3.39 1.98
C ALA A 175 9.85 1.95 2.15
N LYS A 176 11.16 1.76 2.26
CA LYS A 176 11.80 0.48 2.56
C LYS A 176 11.39 -0.04 3.95
N VAL A 177 11.47 0.82 4.97
CA VAL A 177 11.06 0.49 6.36
C VAL A 177 9.54 0.28 6.48
N LEU A 178 8.75 0.83 5.54
CA LEU A 178 7.31 0.59 5.40
C LEU A 178 6.97 -0.58 4.47
N ARG A 179 7.95 -1.43 4.12
CA ARG A 179 7.80 -2.63 3.27
C ARG A 179 7.19 -2.39 1.88
N LEU A 180 7.36 -1.19 1.32
CA LEU A 180 6.87 -0.83 -0.02
C LEU A 180 7.90 -1.04 -1.14
N ILE A 181 9.16 -1.35 -0.82
CA ILE A 181 10.28 -1.33 -1.79
C ILE A 181 10.91 -2.70 -2.00
N ASP A 182 11.34 -3.38 -0.94
CA ASP A 182 12.10 -4.63 -1.05
C ASP A 182 11.23 -5.79 -1.58
N ARG A 183 11.88 -6.90 -1.97
CA ARG A 183 11.20 -8.18 -2.17
C ARG A 183 10.66 -8.70 -0.85
N GLU A 184 9.47 -9.28 -0.88
CA GLU A 184 8.92 -10.07 0.22
C GLU A 184 9.11 -11.57 -0.09
N THR A 185 9.81 -12.27 0.80
CA THR A 185 10.11 -13.70 0.66
C THR A 185 9.16 -14.56 1.50
N PRO A 186 8.89 -15.81 1.07
CA PRO A 186 8.16 -16.81 1.87
C PRO A 186 8.74 -17.05 3.26
N GLU A 187 7.87 -17.33 4.22
CA GLU A 187 8.16 -17.70 5.61
C GLU A 187 8.02 -19.22 5.85
N HIS A 188 7.08 -19.88 5.17
CA HIS A 188 6.88 -21.34 5.21
C HIS A 188 7.45 -22.02 3.96
N GLN A 189 7.66 -23.34 4.02
CA GLN A 189 8.08 -24.17 2.87
C GLN A 189 6.91 -24.95 2.23
N ASP A 190 5.81 -25.16 2.95
CA ASP A 190 4.66 -25.94 2.51
C ASP A 190 3.38 -25.08 2.64
N TYR A 191 2.58 -25.01 1.57
CA TYR A 191 1.34 -24.22 1.45
C TYR A 191 0.20 -25.07 0.89
N ASP A 192 -1.03 -24.71 1.25
CA ASP A 192 -2.25 -25.43 0.83
C ASP A 192 -2.79 -25.00 -0.53
N SER A 193 -2.55 -23.76 -0.91
CA SER A 193 -2.88 -23.20 -2.22
C SER A 193 -1.97 -22.01 -2.52
N ALA A 194 -1.88 -21.61 -3.79
CA ALA A 194 -1.20 -20.40 -4.20
C ALA A 194 -2.13 -19.51 -5.03
N TRP A 195 -2.21 -18.23 -4.67
CA TRP A 195 -3.07 -17.25 -5.31
C TRP A 195 -2.22 -16.17 -5.96
N ILE A 196 -2.29 -16.07 -7.29
CA ILE A 196 -1.58 -15.06 -8.08
C ILE A 196 -2.52 -13.87 -8.30
N ALA A 197 -2.18 -12.70 -7.77
CA ALA A 197 -3.02 -11.52 -7.87
C ALA A 197 -3.19 -11.03 -9.32
N GLY A 198 -4.42 -10.73 -9.73
CA GLY A 198 -4.74 -10.11 -11.02
C GLY A 198 -4.12 -8.73 -11.23
N ALA A 199 -3.91 -8.38 -12.50
CA ALA A 199 -3.28 -7.15 -12.98
C ALA A 199 -3.41 -7.02 -14.50
N SER A 200 -2.85 -5.93 -15.04
CA SER A 200 -2.52 -5.81 -16.46
C SER A 200 -1.66 -6.97 -16.99
N ARG A 201 -1.68 -7.23 -18.31
CA ARG A 201 -0.93 -8.32 -18.95
C ARG A 201 0.52 -8.44 -18.48
N ILE A 202 1.23 -7.30 -18.39
CA ILE A 202 2.63 -7.25 -17.93
C ILE A 202 2.80 -7.65 -16.45
N GLY A 203 1.86 -7.27 -15.59
CA GLY A 203 1.89 -7.56 -14.16
C GLY A 203 1.57 -9.02 -13.85
N VAL A 204 0.57 -9.59 -14.52
CA VAL A 204 0.25 -11.03 -14.40
C VAL A 204 1.41 -11.88 -14.91
N MET A 205 1.95 -11.55 -16.08
CA MET A 205 3.11 -12.25 -16.64
C MET A 205 4.33 -12.20 -15.72
N ALA A 206 4.64 -11.03 -15.13
CA ALA A 206 5.72 -10.88 -14.16
C ALA A 206 5.48 -11.74 -12.91
N ARG A 207 4.29 -11.70 -12.31
CA ARG A 207 3.95 -12.47 -11.11
C ARG A 207 4.03 -13.99 -11.35
N ILE A 208 3.61 -14.49 -12.52
CA ILE A 208 3.76 -15.92 -12.82
C ILE A 208 5.25 -16.30 -12.95
N ILE A 209 6.07 -15.47 -13.59
CA ILE A 209 7.54 -15.70 -13.67
C ILE A 209 8.14 -15.74 -12.27
N ASP A 210 7.80 -14.78 -11.40
CA ASP A 210 8.39 -14.71 -10.06
C ASP A 210 7.88 -15.84 -9.15
N TYR A 211 6.63 -16.26 -9.28
CA TYR A 211 6.08 -17.46 -8.64
C TYR A 211 6.92 -18.70 -8.96
N HIS A 212 7.17 -19.00 -10.25
CA HIS A 212 8.00 -20.16 -10.64
C HIS A 212 9.47 -20.02 -10.18
N ASN A 213 10.02 -18.81 -10.16
CA ASN A 213 11.33 -18.52 -9.56
C ASN A 213 11.33 -18.80 -8.04
N ILE A 214 10.37 -18.27 -7.28
CA ILE A 214 10.24 -18.45 -5.83
C ILE A 214 10.07 -19.94 -5.47
N LEU A 215 9.18 -20.67 -6.16
CA LEU A 215 9.02 -22.11 -5.96
C LEU A 215 10.35 -22.85 -6.10
N SER A 216 11.10 -22.56 -7.18
CA SER A 216 12.37 -23.23 -7.48
C SER A 216 13.52 -22.80 -6.58
N LYS A 217 13.58 -21.51 -6.21
CA LYS A 217 14.69 -20.89 -5.47
C LYS A 217 14.59 -21.09 -3.96
N CYS A 218 13.36 -21.14 -3.43
CA CYS A 218 13.07 -21.34 -2.01
C CYS A 218 12.59 -22.77 -1.69
N ASN A 219 12.55 -23.67 -2.68
CA ASN A 219 12.12 -25.07 -2.54
C ASN A 219 10.70 -25.21 -1.95
N ILE A 220 9.78 -24.38 -2.43
CA ILE A 220 8.41 -24.27 -1.89
C ILE A 220 7.50 -25.35 -2.49
N LYS A 221 6.69 -25.99 -1.65
CA LYS A 221 5.63 -26.90 -2.06
C LYS A 221 4.27 -26.25 -1.88
N VAL A 222 3.45 -26.33 -2.93
CA VAL A 222 2.02 -26.03 -2.88
C VAL A 222 1.28 -27.35 -3.10
N SER A 223 0.43 -27.77 -2.16
CA SER A 223 -0.22 -29.08 -2.18
C SER A 223 -1.52 -29.11 -2.98
N GLY A 224 -2.36 -28.07 -2.85
CA GLY A 224 -3.57 -27.86 -3.63
C GLY A 224 -3.36 -27.02 -4.90
N GLU A 225 -4.44 -26.39 -5.36
CA GLU A 225 -4.46 -25.63 -6.61
C GLU A 225 -3.67 -24.30 -6.55
N THR A 226 -3.19 -23.89 -7.73
CA THR A 226 -2.71 -22.53 -8.00
C THR A 226 -3.78 -21.78 -8.79
N GLU A 227 -4.11 -20.55 -8.41
CA GLU A 227 -5.26 -19.80 -8.93
C GLU A 227 -4.87 -18.36 -9.28
N ILE A 228 -5.16 -17.88 -10.49
CA ILE A 228 -5.05 -16.46 -10.85
C ILE A 228 -6.36 -15.76 -10.49
N LEU A 229 -6.27 -14.69 -9.69
CA LEU A 229 -7.42 -13.98 -9.12
C LEU A 229 -7.79 -12.75 -9.99
N THR A 230 -8.68 -12.94 -10.96
CA THR A 230 -9.02 -11.93 -11.99
C THR A 230 -10.54 -11.88 -12.26
N GLY A 231 -11.00 -11.32 -13.39
CA GLY A 231 -12.42 -11.23 -13.72
C GLY A 231 -12.78 -10.37 -14.93
N GLU A 232 -14.07 -10.01 -15.02
CA GLU A 232 -14.71 -9.24 -16.10
C GLU A 232 -14.23 -7.77 -16.30
N ARG A 233 -13.05 -7.42 -15.81
CA ARG A 233 -12.41 -6.13 -16.11
C ARG A 233 -12.05 -6.07 -17.60
N ARG A 234 -12.61 -5.09 -18.32
CA ARG A 234 -12.34 -4.88 -19.76
C ARG A 234 -10.93 -4.33 -20.02
N LEU A 235 -10.29 -4.80 -21.10
CA LEU A 235 -8.95 -4.37 -21.51
C LEU A 235 -8.92 -2.93 -22.09
N TRP A 236 -7.82 -2.18 -21.90
CA TRP A 236 -7.50 -0.96 -22.67
C TRP A 236 -6.03 -0.96 -23.14
N ALA A 237 -5.77 -0.55 -24.39
CA ALA A 237 -4.47 -0.75 -25.04
C ALA A 237 -3.30 -0.09 -24.30
N ASN A 238 -3.52 1.09 -23.70
CA ASN A 238 -2.52 1.84 -22.92
C ASN A 238 -2.04 1.14 -21.64
N ILE A 239 -2.71 0.06 -21.15
CA ILE A 239 -2.25 -0.71 -19.98
C ILE A 239 -1.86 -2.14 -20.34
N ASP A 240 -2.64 -2.80 -21.19
CA ASP A 240 -2.45 -4.22 -21.50
C ASP A 240 -1.42 -4.45 -22.61
N GLY A 241 -1.04 -3.40 -23.35
CA GLY A 241 0.14 -3.40 -24.21
C GLY A 241 1.45 -3.63 -23.46
N ILE A 242 2.44 -4.22 -24.13
CA ILE A 242 3.81 -4.47 -23.65
C ILE A 242 4.76 -4.15 -24.81
N THR A 243 5.78 -3.33 -24.58
CA THR A 243 6.78 -3.07 -25.63
C THR A 243 7.56 -4.36 -25.96
N PRO A 244 7.88 -4.66 -27.23
CA PRO A 244 8.50 -5.92 -27.61
C PRO A 244 9.77 -6.27 -26.81
N ILE A 245 10.63 -5.27 -26.55
CA ILE A 245 11.85 -5.43 -25.75
C ILE A 245 11.55 -5.96 -24.34
N VAL A 246 10.48 -5.48 -23.68
CA VAL A 246 10.11 -5.91 -22.33
C VAL A 246 9.39 -7.25 -22.35
N ARG A 247 8.52 -7.49 -23.34
CA ARG A 247 7.87 -8.80 -23.56
C ARG A 247 8.92 -9.90 -23.75
N ASP A 248 9.92 -9.66 -24.61
CA ASP A 248 10.90 -10.67 -24.98
C ASP A 248 11.90 -10.94 -23.83
N LYS A 249 12.25 -9.90 -23.04
CA LYS A 249 12.95 -10.06 -21.75
C LYS A 249 12.15 -10.93 -20.76
N LEU A 250 10.83 -10.72 -20.63
CA LEU A 250 9.97 -11.52 -19.74
C LEU A 250 9.83 -12.98 -20.22
N LEU A 251 9.70 -13.22 -21.53
CA LEU A 251 9.67 -14.57 -22.10
C LEU A 251 10.97 -15.35 -21.85
N GLU A 252 12.12 -14.69 -21.93
CA GLU A 252 13.40 -15.34 -21.62
C GLU A 252 13.57 -15.58 -20.12
N ALA A 253 13.14 -14.65 -19.28
CA ALA A 253 13.13 -14.81 -17.83
C ALA A 253 12.26 -15.99 -17.35
N TYR A 254 11.12 -16.24 -18.02
CA TYR A 254 10.28 -17.42 -17.76
C TYR A 254 11.05 -18.73 -18.02
N LYS A 255 11.59 -18.90 -19.24
CA LYS A 255 12.35 -20.11 -19.64
C LYS A 255 13.52 -20.40 -18.71
N THR A 256 14.23 -19.35 -18.29
CA THR A 256 15.44 -19.45 -17.46
C THR A 256 15.17 -19.47 -15.95
N LYS A 257 13.90 -19.31 -15.53
CA LYS A 257 13.50 -19.14 -14.12
C LYS A 257 14.30 -18.03 -13.42
N THR A 258 14.52 -16.92 -14.13
CA THR A 258 15.32 -15.78 -13.66
C THR A 258 14.61 -14.98 -12.58
N ASP A 259 15.34 -14.62 -11.52
CA ASP A 259 14.86 -13.73 -10.47
C ASP A 259 14.53 -12.34 -11.02
N LEU A 260 13.26 -11.94 -10.94
CA LEU A 260 12.81 -10.66 -11.47
C LEU A 260 13.54 -9.45 -10.86
N ASP A 261 14.08 -9.54 -9.64
CA ASP A 261 14.84 -8.44 -9.04
C ASP A 261 16.13 -8.11 -9.81
N THR A 262 16.65 -9.05 -10.61
CA THR A 262 17.86 -8.86 -11.44
C THR A 262 17.56 -8.23 -12.79
N LEU A 263 16.32 -8.32 -13.28
CA LEU A 263 15.95 -7.78 -14.59
C LEU A 263 15.82 -6.26 -14.56
N ASP A 264 16.68 -5.57 -15.31
CA ASP A 264 16.43 -4.21 -15.76
C ASP A 264 15.28 -4.21 -16.79
N ILE A 265 14.07 -4.14 -16.25
CA ILE A 265 12.83 -3.80 -16.94
C ILE A 265 12.13 -2.77 -16.07
N SER A 266 11.89 -1.59 -16.60
CA SER A 266 10.87 -0.72 -16.03
C SER A 266 9.51 -1.39 -16.26
N LEU A 267 8.60 -1.25 -15.28
CA LEU A 267 7.20 -1.67 -15.43
C LEU A 267 6.29 -0.42 -15.45
N PRO A 268 6.50 0.53 -16.40
CA PRO A 268 5.68 1.72 -16.49
C PRO A 268 4.26 1.32 -16.91
N ILE A 269 3.29 2.15 -16.55
CA ILE A 269 1.89 1.98 -16.97
C ILE A 269 1.39 3.36 -17.41
N GLY A 270 1.22 3.57 -18.72
CA GLY A 270 0.97 4.90 -19.28
C GLY A 270 1.13 4.98 -20.79
N GLU A 271 1.10 6.22 -21.30
CA GLU A 271 0.86 6.61 -22.70
C GLU A 271 2.08 6.47 -23.65
N ASP A 272 2.88 5.42 -23.49
CA ASP A 272 3.90 5.07 -24.47
C ASP A 272 3.23 4.65 -25.80
N ILE A 273 3.49 5.39 -26.88
CA ILE A 273 2.92 5.16 -28.22
C ILE A 273 3.24 3.75 -28.73
N ALA A 274 4.45 3.24 -28.48
CA ALA A 274 4.83 1.88 -28.89
C ALA A 274 4.04 0.83 -28.09
N ARG A 275 3.80 1.09 -26.80
CA ARG A 275 2.97 0.25 -25.91
C ARG A 275 1.49 0.26 -26.30
N VAL A 276 0.93 1.43 -26.58
CA VAL A 276 -0.46 1.56 -27.09
C VAL A 276 -0.62 0.86 -28.43
N THR A 277 0.40 0.92 -29.31
CA THR A 277 0.38 0.25 -30.62
C THR A 277 0.43 -1.27 -30.49
N GLU A 278 1.34 -1.83 -29.69
CA GLU A 278 1.35 -3.29 -29.45
C GLU A 278 0.09 -3.74 -28.72
N GLY A 279 -0.44 -2.94 -27.78
CA GLY A 279 -1.71 -3.23 -27.09
C GLY A 279 -2.91 -3.31 -28.05
N LYS A 280 -2.94 -2.48 -29.10
CA LYS A 280 -3.94 -2.59 -30.18
C LYS A 280 -3.79 -3.91 -30.95
N GLU A 281 -2.60 -4.26 -31.40
CA GLU A 281 -2.40 -5.50 -32.17
C GLU A 281 -2.60 -6.76 -31.31
N TYR A 282 -2.26 -6.71 -30.02
CA TYR A 282 -2.61 -7.76 -29.07
C TYR A 282 -4.13 -7.93 -28.91
N ILE A 283 -4.87 -6.83 -28.70
CA ILE A 283 -6.35 -6.84 -28.57
C ILE A 283 -7.02 -7.38 -29.84
N LYS A 284 -6.56 -6.98 -31.04
CA LYS A 284 -7.01 -7.56 -32.32
C LYS A 284 -6.74 -9.07 -32.40
N GLY A 285 -5.52 -9.50 -32.04
CA GLY A 285 -5.14 -10.91 -32.07
C GLY A 285 -5.96 -11.76 -31.10
N LEU A 286 -6.23 -11.25 -29.90
CA LEU A 286 -7.07 -11.88 -28.89
C LEU A 286 -8.53 -11.96 -29.35
N ALA A 287 -9.07 -10.88 -29.93
CA ALA A 287 -10.39 -10.87 -30.57
C ALA A 287 -10.52 -11.97 -31.64
N ALA A 288 -9.53 -12.10 -32.53
CA ALA A 288 -9.52 -13.14 -33.55
C ALA A 288 -9.45 -14.55 -32.95
N ARG A 289 -8.55 -14.80 -31.97
CA ARG A 289 -8.41 -16.12 -31.32
C ARG A 289 -9.69 -16.59 -30.63
N TYR A 290 -10.41 -15.68 -29.98
CA TYR A 290 -11.67 -15.99 -29.28
C TYR A 290 -12.92 -15.72 -30.13
N ASN A 291 -12.75 -15.45 -31.44
CA ASN A 291 -13.82 -15.16 -32.39
C ASN A 291 -14.79 -14.05 -31.91
N ILE A 292 -14.28 -12.99 -31.27
CA ILE A 292 -15.04 -11.83 -30.80
C ILE A 292 -14.94 -10.74 -31.85
N ARG A 293 -16.08 -10.25 -32.36
CA ARG A 293 -16.10 -9.32 -33.49
C ARG A 293 -15.86 -7.88 -33.04
N LEU A 294 -14.78 -7.27 -33.56
CA LEU A 294 -14.54 -5.83 -33.48
C LEU A 294 -15.12 -5.12 -34.71
N ASN A 295 -15.36 -3.82 -34.60
CA ASN A 295 -15.80 -3.00 -35.73
C ASN A 295 -14.69 -2.95 -36.80
N GLU A 296 -15.01 -3.33 -38.04
CA GLU A 296 -14.02 -3.51 -39.11
C GLU A 296 -13.39 -2.18 -39.57
N SER A 297 -14.16 -1.09 -39.62
CA SER A 297 -13.70 0.21 -40.09
C SER A 297 -12.96 1.01 -39.02
N SER A 298 -13.31 0.80 -37.75
CA SER A 298 -12.63 1.40 -36.60
C SER A 298 -12.66 0.45 -35.40
N PRO A 299 -11.70 -0.51 -35.28
CA PRO A 299 -11.70 -1.53 -34.23
C PRO A 299 -11.33 -1.00 -32.83
N PHE A 300 -11.07 0.30 -32.70
CA PHE A 300 -10.76 0.97 -31.43
C PHE A 300 -11.57 2.25 -31.27
N ILE A 301 -11.92 2.56 -30.03
CA ILE A 301 -12.58 3.81 -29.65
C ILE A 301 -11.88 4.43 -28.45
N GLN A 302 -11.78 5.75 -28.47
CA GLN A 302 -11.33 6.58 -27.36
C GLN A 302 -12.43 7.61 -27.11
N TYR A 303 -12.72 7.87 -25.85
CA TYR A 303 -13.68 8.87 -25.39
C TYR A 303 -12.86 10.05 -24.85
N GLU A 304 -13.23 11.29 -25.17
CA GLU A 304 -12.49 12.49 -24.77
C GLU A 304 -13.00 13.03 -23.42
N THR A 305 -14.31 13.00 -23.21
CA THR A 305 -14.97 13.45 -21.98
C THR A 305 -15.45 12.30 -21.10
N LYS A 306 -15.80 12.60 -19.83
CA LYS A 306 -16.37 11.62 -18.90
C LYS A 306 -17.83 11.33 -19.24
N GLU A 307 -18.49 12.29 -19.87
CA GLU A 307 -19.89 12.30 -20.26
C GLU A 307 -20.15 11.39 -21.48
N GLU A 308 -19.15 11.25 -22.36
CA GLU A 308 -19.13 10.25 -23.44
C GLU A 308 -18.85 8.81 -22.96
N CYS A 309 -18.19 8.65 -21.81
CA CYS A 309 -17.70 7.34 -21.37
C CYS A 309 -18.85 6.39 -20.99
N PRO A 310 -18.91 5.18 -21.56
CA PRO A 310 -19.78 4.12 -21.06
C PRO A 310 -19.48 3.81 -19.58
N LEU A 311 -20.47 3.32 -18.84
CA LEU A 311 -20.29 3.07 -17.40
C LEU A 311 -19.14 2.08 -17.14
N GLY A 312 -18.19 2.48 -16.28
CA GLY A 312 -16.95 1.76 -16.01
C GLY A 312 -15.76 2.09 -16.93
N TYR A 313 -15.94 2.99 -17.91
CA TYR A 313 -14.89 3.50 -18.78
C TYR A 313 -14.32 4.84 -18.25
N PHE A 314 -13.17 5.23 -18.78
CA PHE A 314 -12.41 6.42 -18.40
C PHE A 314 -11.97 7.17 -19.68
N PRO A 315 -11.95 8.51 -19.70
CA PRO A 315 -11.56 9.28 -20.87
C PRO A 315 -10.07 9.10 -21.20
N ASN A 316 -9.70 9.41 -22.44
CA ASN A 316 -8.35 9.30 -23.02
C ASN A 316 -7.74 7.89 -23.03
N ARG A 317 -8.58 6.86 -22.87
CA ARG A 317 -8.19 5.45 -22.86
C ARG A 317 -8.68 4.76 -24.13
N VAL A 318 -7.82 3.95 -24.74
CA VAL A 318 -8.10 3.29 -26.03
C VAL A 318 -8.68 1.90 -25.79
N TYR A 319 -9.98 1.75 -26.05
CA TYR A 319 -10.75 0.52 -25.84
C TYR A 319 -11.01 -0.23 -27.15
N PRO A 320 -11.26 -1.56 -27.09
CA PRO A 320 -11.81 -2.29 -28.23
C PRO A 320 -13.19 -1.74 -28.59
N ASN A 321 -13.40 -1.44 -29.87
CA ASN A 321 -14.71 -1.08 -30.41
C ASN A 321 -15.35 -2.34 -31.00
N TYR A 322 -16.50 -2.74 -30.47
CA TYR A 322 -17.14 -4.01 -30.83
C TYR A 322 -18.03 -3.86 -32.07
N ALA A 323 -18.19 -4.94 -32.83
CA ALA A 323 -19.13 -4.98 -33.94
C ALA A 323 -20.58 -4.94 -33.44
N GLU A 324 -21.51 -4.54 -34.32
CA GLU A 324 -22.94 -4.55 -34.00
C GLU A 324 -23.42 -5.98 -33.65
N GLY A 325 -24.20 -6.08 -32.57
CA GLY A 325 -24.67 -7.34 -32.02
C GLY A 325 -23.60 -8.21 -31.34
N GLU A 326 -22.35 -7.76 -31.18
CA GLU A 326 -21.37 -8.50 -30.38
C GLU A 326 -21.59 -8.25 -28.88
N SER A 327 -22.14 -9.25 -28.19
CA SER A 327 -22.38 -9.20 -26.74
C SER A 327 -21.12 -9.47 -25.92
N ARG A 328 -20.22 -10.34 -26.38
CA ARG A 328 -18.99 -10.74 -25.64
C ARG A 328 -17.99 -9.59 -25.56
N LYS A 329 -17.13 -9.62 -24.55
CA LYS A 329 -16.15 -8.56 -24.26
C LYS A 329 -14.78 -9.17 -24.00
N LEU A 330 -13.73 -8.42 -24.32
CA LEU A 330 -12.35 -8.78 -24.02
C LEU A 330 -12.03 -8.37 -22.58
N THR A 331 -11.76 -9.37 -21.74
CA THR A 331 -11.59 -9.24 -20.29
C THR A 331 -10.19 -9.66 -19.85
N GLU A 332 -9.82 -9.26 -18.64
CA GLU A 332 -8.59 -9.71 -17.97
C GLU A 332 -8.56 -11.25 -17.81
N THR A 333 -9.71 -11.90 -17.62
CA THR A 333 -9.86 -13.36 -17.66
C THR A 333 -9.41 -13.97 -18.99
N LEU A 334 -9.90 -13.46 -20.14
CA LEU A 334 -9.49 -13.97 -21.45
C LEU A 334 -8.00 -13.72 -21.73
N MET A 335 -7.48 -12.58 -21.29
CA MET A 335 -6.04 -12.28 -21.33
C MET A 335 -5.22 -13.25 -20.46
N CYS A 336 -5.69 -13.63 -19.26
CA CYS A 336 -5.03 -14.61 -18.41
C CYS A 336 -5.04 -16.02 -19.02
N GLN A 337 -6.16 -16.45 -19.63
CA GLN A 337 -6.23 -17.71 -20.39
C GLN A 337 -5.24 -17.72 -21.56
N ASP A 338 -5.16 -16.60 -22.30
CA ASP A 338 -4.25 -16.39 -23.42
C ASP A 338 -2.78 -16.39 -23.00
N LEU A 339 -2.45 -15.79 -21.85
CA LEU A 339 -1.10 -15.83 -21.26
C LEU A 339 -0.67 -17.27 -20.94
N LEU A 340 -1.53 -18.03 -20.24
CA LEU A 340 -1.25 -19.43 -19.87
C LEU A 340 -1.08 -20.32 -21.10
N THR A 341 -1.96 -20.19 -22.09
CA THR A 341 -1.96 -21.05 -23.29
C THR A 341 -0.91 -20.67 -24.33
N THR A 342 -0.56 -19.39 -24.47
CA THR A 342 0.36 -18.92 -25.54
C THR A 342 1.81 -18.84 -25.09
N TYR A 343 2.08 -18.46 -23.83
CA TYR A 343 3.43 -18.09 -23.38
C TYR A 343 3.97 -18.94 -22.24
N LEU A 344 3.11 -19.59 -21.45
CA LEU A 344 3.46 -20.20 -20.16
C LEU A 344 3.12 -21.71 -20.12
N LEU A 345 3.31 -22.39 -21.25
CA LEU A 345 3.03 -23.81 -21.40
C LEU A 345 3.88 -24.69 -20.47
N ASN A 346 3.21 -25.64 -19.82
CA ASN A 346 3.73 -26.83 -19.13
C ASN A 346 4.76 -26.61 -17.99
N ASP A 347 4.26 -26.52 -16.77
CA ASP A 347 4.69 -27.41 -15.67
C ASP A 347 3.47 -28.25 -15.26
N ASN A 348 3.63 -29.44 -14.67
CA ASN A 348 2.53 -30.40 -14.39
C ASN A 348 1.54 -29.97 -13.27
N LYS A 349 1.43 -28.67 -12.98
CA LYS A 349 0.43 -28.08 -12.08
C LYS A 349 -0.43 -27.10 -12.86
N THR A 350 -1.69 -27.45 -13.10
CA THR A 350 -2.63 -26.58 -13.80
C THR A 350 -2.92 -25.34 -12.97
N ILE A 351 -2.37 -24.19 -13.38
CA ILE A 351 -2.80 -22.88 -12.87
C ILE A 351 -4.23 -22.66 -13.38
N THR A 352 -5.19 -22.54 -12.47
CA THR A 352 -6.59 -22.23 -12.79
C THR A 352 -6.85 -20.73 -12.71
N ILE A 353 -8.03 -20.29 -13.16
CA ILE A 353 -8.45 -18.89 -13.13
C ILE A 353 -9.74 -18.78 -12.32
N VAL A 354 -9.76 -17.88 -11.34
CA VAL A 354 -10.98 -17.41 -10.69
C VAL A 354 -11.49 -16.23 -11.51
N ASP A 355 -12.59 -16.45 -12.23
CA ASP A 355 -13.25 -15.44 -13.08
C ASP A 355 -14.34 -14.71 -12.27
N THR A 356 -14.01 -13.54 -11.74
CA THR A 356 -14.92 -12.74 -10.92
C THR A 356 -15.84 -11.90 -11.79
N LEU A 357 -17.15 -12.07 -11.63
CA LEU A 357 -18.17 -11.30 -12.36
C LEU A 357 -18.25 -9.84 -11.87
N ALA A 358 -18.73 -8.95 -12.73
CA ALA A 358 -18.93 -7.53 -12.40
C ALA A 358 -20.25 -7.31 -11.61
N GLU A 359 -20.15 -6.90 -10.35
CA GLU A 359 -21.30 -6.62 -9.48
C GLU A 359 -21.81 -5.19 -9.67
N GLN A 360 -23.07 -5.03 -10.11
CA GLN A 360 -23.79 -3.74 -10.17
C GLN A 360 -22.93 -2.59 -10.74
N TYR A 361 -22.35 -2.83 -11.93
CA TYR A 361 -21.46 -1.91 -12.66
C TYR A 361 -20.09 -1.62 -12.01
N GLN A 362 -19.77 -2.20 -10.86
CA GLN A 362 -18.43 -2.18 -10.30
C GLN A 362 -17.56 -3.24 -10.99
N ARG A 363 -16.36 -2.83 -11.45
CA ARG A 363 -15.36 -3.75 -11.97
C ARG A 363 -14.78 -4.62 -10.83
N PRO A 364 -14.41 -5.88 -11.11
CA PRO A 364 -13.68 -6.71 -10.16
C PRO A 364 -12.42 -6.01 -9.61
N ASN A 365 -12.13 -6.27 -8.34
CA ASN A 365 -11.04 -5.68 -7.58
C ASN A 365 -10.47 -6.69 -6.57
N THR A 366 -9.38 -6.35 -5.87
CA THR A 366 -8.69 -7.30 -4.96
C THR A 366 -9.62 -7.93 -3.92
N ASN A 367 -10.63 -7.21 -3.42
CA ASN A 367 -11.57 -7.76 -2.44
C ASN A 367 -12.52 -8.76 -3.11
N SER A 368 -13.14 -8.41 -4.25
CA SER A 368 -14.07 -9.33 -4.92
C SER A 368 -13.37 -10.61 -5.42
N THR A 369 -12.17 -10.49 -5.99
CA THR A 369 -11.43 -11.66 -6.49
C THR A 369 -10.89 -12.54 -5.36
N ALA A 370 -10.48 -11.96 -4.22
CA ALA A 370 -10.11 -12.70 -3.02
C ALA A 370 -11.30 -13.43 -2.39
N ARG A 371 -12.46 -12.75 -2.27
CA ARG A 371 -13.71 -13.31 -1.73
C ARG A 371 -14.16 -14.55 -2.49
N ASP A 372 -14.12 -14.50 -3.82
CA ASP A 372 -14.65 -15.60 -4.64
C ASP A 372 -13.64 -16.78 -4.75
N ALA A 373 -12.33 -16.51 -4.65
CA ALA A 373 -11.31 -17.54 -4.41
C ALA A 373 -11.46 -18.20 -3.03
N ALA A 374 -11.68 -17.40 -1.98
CA ALA A 374 -11.93 -17.89 -0.63
C ALA A 374 -13.19 -18.76 -0.56
N ARG A 375 -14.27 -18.39 -1.27
CA ARG A 375 -15.48 -19.22 -1.42
C ARG A 375 -15.19 -20.56 -2.11
N LYS A 376 -14.38 -20.58 -3.18
CA LYS A 376 -13.97 -21.83 -3.85
C LYS A 376 -13.11 -22.72 -2.94
N LEU A 377 -12.24 -22.14 -2.11
CA LEU A 377 -11.49 -22.89 -1.09
C LEU A 377 -12.41 -23.42 0.02
N VAL A 378 -13.29 -22.59 0.57
CA VAL A 378 -14.25 -22.96 1.63
C VAL A 378 -15.25 -24.02 1.16
N GLY A 379 -15.69 -24.00 -0.10
CA GLY A 379 -16.48 -25.09 -0.69
C GLY A 379 -15.75 -26.43 -0.61
N ARG A 380 -14.49 -26.49 -1.04
CA ARG A 380 -13.64 -27.69 -0.97
C ARG A 380 -13.42 -28.19 0.48
N ILE A 381 -13.37 -27.27 1.45
CA ILE A 381 -13.30 -27.61 2.89
C ILE A 381 -14.61 -28.27 3.36
N ILE A 382 -15.77 -27.70 3.01
CA ILE A 382 -17.10 -28.23 3.36
C ILE A 382 -17.39 -29.56 2.66
N ASP A 383 -16.91 -29.73 1.42
CA ASP A 383 -16.93 -31.01 0.68
C ASP A 383 -16.00 -32.09 1.28
N GLY A 384 -15.27 -31.78 2.36
CA GLY A 384 -14.42 -32.73 3.08
C GLY A 384 -13.09 -33.05 2.40
N GLN A 385 -12.69 -32.31 1.35
CA GLN A 385 -11.52 -32.63 0.51
C GLN A 385 -10.17 -32.56 1.26
N TYR A 386 -10.15 -31.94 2.43
CA TYR A 386 -8.98 -31.80 3.30
C TYR A 386 -9.07 -32.59 4.63
N GLY A 387 -10.12 -33.40 4.81
CA GLY A 387 -10.37 -34.14 6.05
C GLY A 387 -10.46 -33.24 7.29
N ASP A 388 -9.86 -33.67 8.40
CA ASP A 388 -9.89 -32.95 9.69
C ASP A 388 -9.01 -31.68 9.73
N LYS A 389 -8.39 -31.26 8.62
CA LYS A 389 -7.49 -30.10 8.58
C LYS A 389 -8.27 -28.79 8.75
N LYS A 390 -7.86 -27.96 9.72
CA LYS A 390 -8.52 -26.68 10.06
C LYS A 390 -7.68 -25.43 9.80
N GLU A 391 -6.36 -25.53 9.80
CA GLU A 391 -5.45 -24.39 9.57
C GLU A 391 -4.88 -24.47 8.15
N PHE A 392 -5.08 -23.44 7.32
CA PHE A 392 -4.62 -23.41 5.92
C PHE A 392 -3.68 -22.24 5.68
N ILE A 393 -2.64 -22.42 4.85
CA ILE A 393 -1.70 -21.35 4.50
C ILE A 393 -1.68 -21.13 2.98
N ILE A 394 -1.89 -19.90 2.55
CA ILE A 394 -2.01 -19.51 1.14
C ILE A 394 -0.81 -18.65 0.74
N LEU A 395 -0.05 -19.11 -0.27
CA LEU A 395 1.03 -18.33 -0.87
C LEU A 395 0.42 -17.28 -1.83
N PHE A 396 0.43 -16.01 -1.45
CA PHE A 396 -0.21 -14.94 -2.21
C PHE A 396 0.82 -14.13 -3.00
N GLU A 397 0.97 -14.48 -4.28
CA GLU A 397 1.94 -13.87 -5.20
C GLU A 397 1.43 -12.52 -5.70
N THR A 398 2.21 -11.47 -5.44
CA THR A 398 2.00 -10.13 -5.99
C THR A 398 3.37 -9.45 -6.20
N ASN A 399 3.51 -8.14 -5.99
CA ASN A 399 4.77 -7.42 -6.12
C ASN A 399 4.71 -6.10 -5.36
N ASN A 400 5.86 -5.54 -4.97
CA ASN A 400 5.87 -4.24 -4.32
C ASN A 400 5.65 -3.10 -5.34
N PRO A 401 4.98 -1.99 -4.96
CA PRO A 401 4.58 -1.57 -3.62
C PRO A 401 3.22 -2.11 -3.11
N TYR A 402 2.64 -3.14 -3.75
CA TYR A 402 1.27 -3.60 -3.48
C TYR A 402 1.14 -4.66 -2.37
N ILE A 403 2.24 -5.30 -1.92
CA ILE A 403 2.22 -6.61 -1.23
C ILE A 403 1.41 -6.56 0.07
N GLU A 404 1.83 -5.75 1.05
CA GLU A 404 1.17 -5.71 2.36
C GLU A 404 -0.29 -5.25 2.24
N ARG A 405 -0.57 -4.25 1.39
CA ARG A 405 -1.93 -3.73 1.17
C ARG A 405 -2.86 -4.78 0.59
N GLN A 406 -2.41 -5.53 -0.42
CA GLN A 406 -3.24 -6.60 -1.01
C GLN A 406 -3.38 -7.78 -0.06
N THR A 407 -2.34 -8.13 0.71
CA THR A 407 -2.41 -9.20 1.71
C THR A 407 -3.47 -8.91 2.75
N ILE A 408 -3.48 -7.69 3.31
CA ILE A 408 -4.52 -7.22 4.24
C ILE A 408 -5.92 -7.34 3.62
N ALA A 409 -6.12 -6.79 2.41
CA ALA A 409 -7.42 -6.83 1.75
C ALA A 409 -7.90 -8.27 1.48
N THR A 410 -7.02 -9.15 1.00
CA THR A 410 -7.31 -10.58 0.76
C THR A 410 -7.63 -11.31 2.08
N GLN A 411 -6.84 -11.12 3.14
CA GLN A 411 -7.06 -11.72 4.46
C GLN A 411 -8.40 -11.30 5.06
N ARG A 412 -8.81 -10.04 4.91
CA ARG A 412 -10.10 -9.54 5.42
C ARG A 412 -11.29 -10.21 4.73
N GLU A 413 -11.25 -10.37 3.40
CA GLU A 413 -12.33 -11.07 2.69
C GLU A 413 -12.32 -12.59 2.96
N VAL A 414 -11.15 -13.21 3.14
CA VAL A 414 -11.02 -14.59 3.62
C VAL A 414 -11.68 -14.75 5.00
N ASN A 415 -11.40 -13.85 5.94
CA ASN A 415 -12.00 -13.87 7.28
C ASN A 415 -13.52 -13.72 7.24
N LYS A 416 -14.05 -12.83 6.38
CA LYS A 416 -15.50 -12.69 6.17
C LYS A 416 -16.14 -13.97 5.63
N VAL A 417 -15.53 -14.62 4.63
CA VAL A 417 -16.07 -15.87 4.09
C VAL A 417 -16.05 -16.99 5.16
N LEU A 418 -15.02 -17.07 6.01
CA LEU A 418 -15.00 -17.99 7.15
C LEU A 418 -16.10 -17.69 8.19
N LYS A 419 -16.42 -16.41 8.43
CA LYS A 419 -17.54 -15.97 9.29
C LYS A 419 -18.91 -16.30 8.66
N ASP A 420 -19.10 -15.99 7.37
CA ASP A 420 -20.35 -16.22 6.61
C ASP A 420 -20.76 -17.71 6.63
N TYR A 421 -19.79 -18.61 6.41
CA TYR A 421 -19.97 -20.06 6.45
C TYR A 421 -19.84 -20.65 7.87
N LYS A 422 -19.70 -19.81 8.92
CA LYS A 422 -19.55 -20.15 10.34
C LYS A 422 -18.30 -20.99 10.72
N LEU A 423 -17.47 -21.37 9.75
CA LEU A 423 -16.26 -22.16 9.96
C LEU A 423 -15.28 -21.52 10.96
N SER A 424 -15.26 -20.19 11.08
CA SER A 424 -14.50 -19.48 12.13
C SER A 424 -14.84 -19.96 13.55
N ASN A 425 -16.12 -20.27 13.79
CA ASN A 425 -16.62 -20.70 15.11
C ASN A 425 -16.34 -22.18 15.38
N GLU A 426 -16.05 -22.94 14.32
CA GLU A 426 -15.62 -24.34 14.37
C GLU A 426 -14.09 -24.48 14.45
N GLY A 427 -13.36 -23.36 14.54
CA GLY A 427 -11.90 -23.31 14.68
C GLY A 427 -11.12 -23.41 13.36
N TYR A 428 -11.76 -23.17 12.21
CA TYR A 428 -11.03 -23.06 10.94
C TYR A 428 -10.33 -21.70 10.81
N SER A 429 -9.12 -21.71 10.27
CA SER A 429 -8.36 -20.51 9.93
C SER A 429 -7.66 -20.66 8.57
N ILE A 430 -7.56 -19.55 7.84
CA ILE A 430 -6.84 -19.47 6.56
C ILE A 430 -5.92 -18.25 6.64
N LYS A 431 -4.60 -18.47 6.69
CA LYS A 431 -3.56 -17.43 6.67
C LYS A 431 -3.18 -17.11 5.22
N VAL A 432 -3.25 -15.84 4.84
CA VAL A 432 -2.77 -15.32 3.56
C VAL A 432 -1.39 -14.73 3.74
N GLU A 433 -0.41 -15.20 2.97
CA GLU A 433 0.98 -14.71 3.04
C GLU A 433 1.41 -14.04 1.74
N GLY A 434 1.51 -12.70 1.78
CA GLY A 434 1.98 -11.91 0.64
C GLY A 434 3.46 -12.03 0.38
N VAL A 435 3.80 -12.44 -0.85
CA VAL A 435 5.18 -12.54 -1.37
C VAL A 435 5.29 -11.83 -2.72
N GLY A 436 6.53 -11.64 -3.19
CA GLY A 436 6.81 -11.20 -4.56
C GLY A 436 7.98 -10.23 -4.69
N PHE A 437 8.34 -9.94 -5.94
CA PHE A 437 9.49 -9.11 -6.31
C PHE A 437 9.41 -7.64 -5.85
N LYS A 438 10.59 -7.00 -5.82
CA LYS A 438 10.80 -5.62 -5.36
C LYS A 438 10.08 -4.59 -6.24
N CYS A 439 9.86 -3.39 -5.71
CA CYS A 439 9.26 -2.30 -6.46
C CYS A 439 10.09 -1.91 -7.71
N LYS A 440 9.39 -1.75 -8.85
CA LYS A 440 9.92 -1.25 -10.13
C LYS A 440 9.16 -0.05 -10.67
N GLN A 441 8.59 0.74 -9.78
CA GLN A 441 7.73 1.89 -10.05
C GLN A 441 8.24 3.14 -9.33
N ASP A 442 7.71 4.29 -9.70
CA ASP A 442 8.22 5.59 -9.26
C ASP A 442 7.67 6.02 -7.88
N VAL A 443 8.26 7.09 -7.34
CA VAL A 443 7.86 7.68 -6.05
C VAL A 443 6.37 8.05 -6.01
N ALA A 444 5.78 8.50 -7.14
CA ALA A 444 4.36 8.83 -7.21
C ALA A 444 3.48 7.58 -6.96
N THR A 445 3.81 6.47 -7.62
CA THR A 445 3.11 5.19 -7.44
C THR A 445 3.33 4.64 -6.03
N ILE A 446 4.57 4.66 -5.52
CA ILE A 446 4.91 4.19 -4.17
C ILE A 446 4.15 4.98 -3.09
N HIS A 447 4.05 6.30 -3.22
CA HIS A 447 3.30 7.12 -2.26
C HIS A 447 1.77 6.95 -2.37
N SER A 448 1.26 6.63 -3.56
CA SER A 448 -0.15 6.26 -3.74
C SER A 448 -0.49 4.89 -3.11
N GLU A 449 0.42 3.92 -3.17
CA GLU A 449 0.26 2.67 -2.42
C GLU A 449 0.46 2.87 -0.91
N PHE A 450 1.38 3.72 -0.45
CA PHE A 450 1.48 4.12 0.96
C PHE A 450 0.16 4.67 1.49
N ALA A 451 -0.46 5.63 0.79
CA ALA A 451 -1.76 6.17 1.16
C ALA A 451 -2.86 5.10 1.20
N ALA A 452 -2.84 4.17 0.24
CA ALA A 452 -3.78 3.06 0.19
C ALA A 452 -3.50 1.97 1.24
N LEU A 453 -2.26 1.80 1.69
CA LEU A 453 -1.88 0.90 2.79
C LEU A 453 -2.38 1.44 4.14
N VAL A 454 -2.24 2.75 4.39
CA VAL A 454 -2.83 3.39 5.58
C VAL A 454 -4.36 3.24 5.57
N ALA A 455 -5.00 3.34 4.40
CA ALA A 455 -6.45 3.13 4.26
C ALA A 455 -6.89 1.70 4.61
N GLU A 456 -6.12 0.68 4.20
CA GLU A 456 -6.43 -0.72 4.57
C GLU A 456 -6.13 -1.01 6.05
N LYS A 457 -5.04 -0.45 6.61
CA LYS A 457 -4.71 -0.54 8.05
C LYS A 457 -5.79 0.11 8.93
N TRP A 458 -6.36 1.24 8.51
CA TRP A 458 -7.47 1.90 9.22
C TRP A 458 -8.74 1.03 9.18
N LYS A 459 -9.06 0.39 8.05
CA LYS A 459 -10.21 -0.52 7.93
C LYS A 459 -10.09 -1.71 8.88
N ASP A 460 -8.92 -2.34 8.99
CA ASP A 460 -8.70 -3.47 9.90
C ASP A 460 -8.87 -3.05 11.36
N ALA A 461 -8.24 -1.94 11.76
CA ALA A 461 -8.34 -1.42 13.11
C ALA A 461 -9.80 -1.06 13.49
N VAL A 462 -10.59 -0.58 12.53
CA VAL A 462 -12.01 -0.25 12.73
C VAL A 462 -12.92 -1.49 12.63
N GLU A 463 -12.57 -2.55 11.90
CA GLU A 463 -13.29 -3.83 11.99
C GLU A 463 -13.10 -4.46 13.38
N TYR A 464 -11.86 -4.49 13.88
CA TYR A 464 -11.55 -4.97 15.24
C TYR A 464 -12.27 -4.15 16.33
N GLN A 465 -12.26 -2.82 16.25
CA GLN A 465 -13.04 -1.95 17.16
C GLN A 465 -14.53 -2.32 17.17
N ARG A 466 -15.13 -2.60 16.00
CA ARG A 466 -16.54 -2.96 15.90
C ARG A 466 -16.85 -4.33 16.52
N GLU A 467 -15.90 -5.27 16.48
CA GLU A 467 -16.00 -6.54 17.21
C GLU A 467 -15.94 -6.33 18.74
N GLU A 468 -15.19 -5.33 19.22
CA GLU A 468 -15.21 -4.85 20.61
C GLU A 468 -16.43 -3.97 20.95
N GLY A 469 -17.35 -3.73 20.00
CA GLY A 469 -18.52 -2.86 20.17
C GLY A 469 -18.24 -1.35 20.10
N ILE A 470 -17.01 -0.96 19.77
CA ILE A 470 -16.57 0.43 19.62
C ILE A 470 -16.91 0.93 18.21
N SER A 471 -17.57 2.08 18.12
CA SER A 471 -17.84 2.75 16.85
C SER A 471 -16.76 3.79 16.53
N PRO A 472 -16.28 3.89 15.27
CA PRO A 472 -15.34 4.94 14.87
C PRO A 472 -16.00 6.31 14.93
N LYS A 473 -15.20 7.36 15.19
CA LYS A 473 -15.69 8.76 15.27
C LYS A 473 -16.20 9.33 13.95
N ARG A 474 -15.72 8.78 12.83
CA ARG A 474 -15.96 9.25 11.47
C ARG A 474 -16.27 8.06 10.58
N SER A 475 -17.04 8.30 9.52
CA SER A 475 -17.25 7.29 8.48
C SER A 475 -15.97 7.12 7.65
N ILE A 476 -15.90 6.06 6.85
CA ILE A 476 -14.78 5.90 5.93
C ILE A 476 -14.92 6.86 4.74
N GLU A 477 -16.15 7.28 4.46
CA GLU A 477 -16.56 8.25 3.46
C GLU A 477 -16.06 9.67 3.80
N ASP A 478 -16.03 10.07 5.08
CA ASP A 478 -15.48 11.36 5.54
C ASP A 478 -13.95 11.47 5.33
N LEU A 479 -13.26 10.33 5.29
CA LEU A 479 -11.80 10.25 5.33
C LEU A 479 -11.17 9.98 3.96
N GLN A 480 -11.79 9.11 3.16
CA GLN A 480 -11.29 8.76 1.82
C GLN A 480 -11.39 9.92 0.85
N PHE A 481 -10.31 10.13 0.09
CA PHE A 481 -10.23 11.20 -0.90
C PHE A 481 -11.37 11.17 -1.94
N GLN A 482 -11.82 9.97 -2.34
CA GLN A 482 -12.76 9.77 -3.44
C GLN A 482 -14.22 10.12 -3.09
N THR A 483 -14.55 10.22 -1.79
CA THR A 483 -15.92 10.30 -1.27
C THR A 483 -16.14 11.48 -0.34
N ARG A 484 -15.11 11.95 0.36
CA ARG A 484 -15.20 13.09 1.30
C ARG A 484 -15.53 14.40 0.59
N ASP A 485 -16.24 15.29 1.28
CA ASP A 485 -16.42 16.65 0.79
C ASP A 485 -15.08 17.40 0.75
N ASN A 486 -14.84 18.10 -0.36
CA ASN A 486 -13.68 18.94 -0.59
C ASN A 486 -14.07 20.41 -0.87
N ALA A 487 -15.37 20.75 -0.90
CA ALA A 487 -15.90 22.07 -1.23
C ALA A 487 -16.11 22.98 -0.01
N GLY A 488 -16.12 22.43 1.21
CA GLY A 488 -16.24 23.19 2.45
C GLY A 488 -15.23 24.36 2.58
N PHE A 489 -15.74 25.52 3.03
CA PHE A 489 -14.93 26.71 3.30
C PHE A 489 -13.88 26.45 4.39
N ILE A 490 -12.64 26.86 4.12
CA ILE A 490 -11.55 26.78 5.09
C ILE A 490 -11.25 28.21 5.58
N PRO A 491 -11.42 28.51 6.89
CA PRO A 491 -11.05 29.81 7.45
C PRO A 491 -9.54 30.11 7.30
N PRO A 492 -9.12 31.38 7.36
CA PRO A 492 -7.70 31.75 7.33
C PRO A 492 -6.88 31.03 8.41
N LEU A 493 -5.60 30.80 8.12
CA LEU A 493 -4.63 30.28 9.10
C LEU A 493 -4.61 31.20 10.34
N PRO A 494 -4.84 30.69 11.57
CA PRO A 494 -4.73 31.50 12.78
C PRO A 494 -3.28 31.90 13.01
N ASP A 495 -3.05 33.05 13.68
CA ASP A 495 -1.68 33.51 13.90
C ASP A 495 -0.86 32.51 14.74
N ILE A 496 0.31 32.17 14.21
CA ILE A 496 1.31 31.25 14.75
C ILE A 496 2.48 31.95 15.45
N SER A 497 2.50 33.29 15.45
CA SER A 497 3.51 34.09 16.16
C SER A 497 3.45 33.87 17.68
N GLU A 498 2.22 33.80 18.22
CA GLU A 498 1.93 33.56 19.64
C GLU A 498 2.07 32.09 20.08
N VAL A 499 2.35 31.15 19.16
CA VAL A 499 2.40 29.72 19.49
C VAL A 499 3.68 29.42 20.28
N SER A 500 3.53 29.50 21.60
CA SER A 500 4.59 29.29 22.57
C SER A 500 5.25 27.92 22.41
N LEU A 501 6.56 27.93 22.18
CA LEU A 501 7.42 26.74 22.24
C LEU A 501 7.88 26.44 23.68
N SER A 502 7.08 26.79 24.69
CA SER A 502 7.39 26.59 26.11
C SER A 502 7.23 25.12 26.56
N GLY A 503 7.92 24.21 25.86
CA GLY A 503 8.41 22.99 26.49
C GLY A 503 9.61 23.33 27.40
N ASN A 504 9.82 22.53 28.45
CA ASN A 504 11.04 22.65 29.24
C ASN A 504 12.20 22.09 28.39
N TRP A 505 13.25 22.88 28.13
CA TRP A 505 14.41 22.46 27.32
C TRP A 505 15.04 21.13 27.80
N LEU A 506 14.95 20.81 29.10
CA LEU A 506 15.37 19.51 29.64
C LEU A 506 14.49 18.34 29.13
N GLN A 507 13.18 18.55 29.01
CA GLN A 507 12.23 17.58 28.44
C GLN A 507 12.60 17.26 27.00
N ASP A 508 12.92 18.28 26.21
CA ASP A 508 13.30 18.17 24.80
C ASP A 508 14.59 17.36 24.63
N LEU A 509 15.56 17.58 25.53
CA LEU A 509 16.82 16.84 25.57
C LEU A 509 16.61 15.38 26.00
N PHE A 510 15.65 15.10 26.91
CA PHE A 510 15.26 13.73 27.25
C PHE A 510 14.49 13.03 26.11
N ASP A 511 13.58 13.71 25.41
CA ASP A 511 12.91 13.18 24.20
C ASP A 511 13.93 12.81 23.12
N GLU A 512 14.96 13.63 22.91
CA GLU A 512 15.98 13.41 21.88
C GLU A 512 16.94 12.26 22.26
N TYR A 513 17.35 12.13 23.52
CA TYR A 513 18.41 11.18 23.92
C TYR A 513 17.94 9.88 24.64
N LEU A 514 16.70 9.76 25.13
CA LEU A 514 16.17 8.50 25.74
C LEU A 514 15.29 7.70 24.75
N PRO A 515 15.30 6.34 24.76
CA PRO A 515 14.62 5.50 23.74
C PRO A 515 13.13 5.82 23.41
#